data_AF-A0A2D6XCB1-F1
#
_entry.id   AF-A0A2D6XCB1-F1
#
_cell.length_a   1.000
_cell.length_b   1.000
_cell.length_c   1.000
_cell.angle_alpha   90.00
_cell.angle_beta   90.00
_cell.angle_gamma   90.00
#
_symmetry.space_group_name_H-M   'P 1'
#
loop_
_entity.id
_entity.type
_entity.pdbx_description
1 polymer ?
#
loop_
_entity_poly.entity_id
_entity_poly.type
_entity_poly.pdbx_seq_one_letter_code
_entity_poly.pdbx_strand_id
1 'polypeptide(L)'
;MHQLVEEVVEELVSQSKEFPCQVSFKPVGEEGYLVSTQDAKKVAAIGVINIRNEDSTVQKIVGSFTINVNKYAWAEAEGFSQEQMIDDLNDEIFELIGVDEVLNYLCN
;
A
#
# COMPACT_ATOMS: atom_id res chain seq x y z
N MET A 1 4.69 -16.99 -11.08
CA MET A 1 5.31 -15.73 -10.63
C MET A 1 4.17 -14.78 -10.23
N HIS A 2 3.39 -15.18 -9.23
CA HIS A 2 2.29 -14.43 -8.60
C HIS A 2 2.36 -14.58 -7.06
N GLN A 3 3.30 -15.41 -6.59
CA GLN A 3 3.28 -15.97 -5.24
C GLN A 3 3.79 -15.00 -4.18
N LEU A 4 4.68 -14.06 -4.53
CA LEU A 4 5.41 -13.28 -3.53
C LEU A 4 4.50 -12.30 -2.75
N VAL A 5 3.62 -11.57 -3.46
CA VAL A 5 2.68 -10.64 -2.81
C VAL A 5 1.54 -11.39 -2.13
N GLU A 6 1.04 -12.46 -2.75
CA GLU A 6 -0.01 -13.29 -2.18
C GLU A 6 0.43 -13.91 -0.85
N GLU A 7 1.62 -14.50 -0.77
CA GLU A 7 2.18 -15.08 0.47
C GLU A 7 2.27 -14.05 1.59
N VAL A 8 2.72 -12.83 1.28
CA VAL A 8 2.79 -11.74 2.27
C VAL A 8 1.41 -11.28 2.72
N VAL A 9 0.46 -11.17 1.79
CA VAL A 9 -0.93 -10.80 2.12
C VAL A 9 -1.61 -11.87 2.95
N GLU A 10 -1.40 -13.16 2.65
CA GLU A 10 -1.91 -14.27 3.46
C GLU A 10 -1.38 -14.21 4.89
N GLU A 11 -0.10 -13.89 5.06
CA GLU A 11 0.51 -13.69 6.37
C GLU A 11 -0.15 -12.51 7.12
N LEU A 12 -0.34 -11.36 6.46
CA LEU A 12 -1.00 -10.20 7.04
C LEU A 12 -2.47 -10.48 7.39
N VAL A 13 -3.19 -11.26 6.58
CA VAL A 13 -4.56 -11.70 6.88
C VAL A 13 -4.59 -12.61 8.12
N SER A 14 -3.55 -13.42 8.32
CA SER A 14 -3.42 -14.24 9.52
C SER A 14 -3.15 -13.37 10.75
N GLN A 15 -2.16 -12.48 10.67
CA GLN A 15 -1.77 -11.57 11.75
C GLN A 15 -2.89 -10.59 12.11
N SER A 16 -3.70 -10.13 11.15
CA SER A 16 -4.78 -9.17 11.41
C SER A 16 -5.83 -9.70 12.38
N LYS A 17 -5.94 -11.03 12.55
CA LYS A 17 -6.85 -11.66 13.52
C LYS A 17 -6.45 -11.40 14.98
N GLU A 18 -5.19 -11.06 15.21
CA GLU A 18 -4.67 -10.72 16.54
C GLU A 18 -4.93 -9.26 16.91
N PHE A 19 -5.33 -8.42 15.95
CA PHE A 19 -5.68 -7.03 16.18
C PHE A 19 -7.19 -6.86 16.40
N PRO A 20 -7.62 -5.91 17.26
CA PRO A 20 -9.03 -5.64 17.51
C PRO A 20 -9.72 -4.88 16.35
N CYS A 21 -8.95 -4.36 15.39
CA CYS A 21 -9.44 -3.65 14.22
C CYS A 21 -9.99 -4.63 13.17
N GLN A 22 -10.99 -4.20 12.40
CA GLN A 22 -11.42 -4.92 11.20
C GLN A 22 -10.77 -4.30 9.97
N VAL A 23 -9.91 -5.07 9.32
CA VAL A 23 -9.26 -4.70 8.06
C VAL A 23 -9.82 -5.52 6.91
N SER A 24 -9.90 -4.88 5.74
CA SER A 24 -10.28 -5.51 4.49
C SER A 24 -9.09 -5.52 3.54
N PHE A 25 -8.95 -6.60 2.79
CA PHE A 25 -7.91 -6.79 1.78
C PHE A 25 -8.61 -6.90 0.42
N LYS A 26 -8.24 -6.05 -0.52
CA LYS A 26 -8.83 -6.01 -1.87
C LYS A 26 -7.73 -6.06 -2.92
N PRO A 27 -7.73 -7.04 -3.84
CA PRO A 27 -6.75 -7.08 -4.91
C PRO A 27 -6.95 -5.90 -5.87
N VAL A 28 -5.85 -5.35 -6.37
CA VAL A 28 -5.81 -4.27 -7.36
C VAL A 28 -4.71 -4.59 -8.38
N GLY A 29 -5.10 -4.71 -9.65
CA GLY A 29 -4.18 -5.14 -10.71
C GLY A 29 -3.77 -6.61 -10.57
N GLU A 30 -2.60 -6.97 -11.10
CA GLU A 30 -2.08 -8.34 -11.05
C GLU A 30 -1.21 -8.62 -9.81
N GLU A 31 -0.45 -7.63 -9.32
CA GLU A 31 0.52 -7.82 -8.22
C GLU A 31 0.36 -6.75 -7.12
N GLY A 32 -0.90 -6.39 -6.79
CA GLY A 32 -1.20 -5.35 -5.82
C GLY A 32 -2.43 -5.63 -4.96
N TYR A 33 -2.40 -5.12 -3.73
CA TYR A 33 -3.51 -5.19 -2.78
C TYR A 33 -3.70 -3.84 -2.10
N LEU A 34 -4.95 -3.43 -1.93
CA LEU A 34 -5.33 -2.37 -1.00
C LEU A 34 -5.78 -3.00 0.30
N VAL A 35 -5.24 -2.50 1.40
CA VAL A 35 -5.61 -2.87 2.76
C VAL A 35 -6.20 -1.65 3.44
N SER A 36 -7.39 -1.77 4.01
CA SER A 36 -8.08 -0.62 4.60
C SER A 36 -8.89 -1.01 5.83
N THR A 37 -9.07 -0.07 6.74
CA THR A 37 -10.02 -0.21 7.85
C THR A 37 -11.46 -0.24 7.32
N GLN A 38 -12.39 -0.82 8.08
CA GLN A 38 -13.80 -0.91 7.67
C GLN A 38 -14.45 0.45 7.34
N ASP A 39 -14.02 1.52 8.02
CA ASP A 39 -14.47 2.89 7.78
C ASP A 39 -13.66 3.62 6.69
N ALA A 40 -12.70 2.94 6.07
CA ALA A 40 -11.81 3.43 5.01
C ALA A 40 -11.06 4.72 5.37
N LYS A 41 -10.91 5.05 6.66
CA LYS A 41 -10.16 6.24 7.10
C LYS A 41 -8.66 6.08 6.93
N LYS A 42 -8.17 4.84 7.06
CA LYS A 42 -6.77 4.50 6.84
C LYS A 42 -6.70 3.44 5.75
N VAL A 43 -5.82 3.69 4.79
CA VAL A 43 -5.60 2.82 3.65
C VAL A 43 -4.10 2.67 3.47
N ALA A 44 -3.68 1.45 3.18
CA ALA A 44 -2.35 1.12 2.73
C ALA A 44 -2.46 0.30 1.45
N ALA A 45 -1.44 0.39 0.60
CA ALA A 45 -1.29 -0.46 -0.56
C ALA A 45 -0.04 -1.33 -0.40
N ILE A 46 -0.10 -2.54 -0.94
CA ILE A 46 0.99 -3.51 -0.96
C ILE A 46 1.19 -3.92 -2.40
N GLY A 47 2.45 -3.99 -2.86
CA GLY A 47 2.76 -4.46 -4.20
C GLY A 47 4.24 -4.72 -4.41
N VAL A 48 4.61 -5.06 -5.65
CA VAL A 48 6.01 -5.30 -6.03
C VAL A 48 6.70 -4.01 -6.41
N ILE A 49 7.79 -3.69 -5.72
CA ILE A 49 8.71 -2.60 -6.05
C ILE A 49 9.92 -3.20 -6.77
N ASN A 50 10.26 -2.60 -7.92
CA ASN A 50 11.46 -2.94 -8.68
C ASN A 50 12.60 -1.99 -8.27
N ILE A 51 13.51 -2.47 -7.44
CA ILE A 51 14.72 -1.71 -7.07
C ILE A 51 15.81 -2.03 -8.08
N ARG A 52 16.38 -0.98 -8.68
CA ARG A 52 17.54 -1.11 -9.55
C ARG A 52 18.82 -0.96 -8.72
N ASN A 53 19.61 -2.02 -8.68
CA ASN A 53 20.90 -2.04 -7.97
C ASN A 53 22.01 -1.37 -8.81
N GLU A 54 23.12 -1.05 -8.15
CA GLU A 54 24.30 -0.42 -8.76
C GLU A 54 24.93 -1.27 -9.88
N ASP A 55 24.78 -2.60 -9.80
CA ASP A 55 25.23 -3.57 -10.81
C ASP A 55 24.26 -3.72 -12.00
N SER A 56 23.27 -2.83 -12.10
CA SER A 56 22.18 -2.87 -13.09
C SER A 56 21.26 -4.10 -13.00
N THR A 57 21.35 -4.89 -11.93
CA THR A 57 20.32 -5.91 -11.64
C THR A 57 19.05 -5.25 -11.11
N VAL A 58 17.91 -5.87 -11.40
CA VAL A 58 16.61 -5.45 -10.85
C VAL A 58 16.22 -6.46 -9.78
N GLN A 59 16.14 -5.99 -8.54
CA GLN A 59 15.60 -6.77 -7.44
C GLN A 59 14.12 -6.44 -7.27
N LYS A 60 13.28 -7.47 -7.31
CA LYS A 60 11.86 -7.37 -6.95
C LYS A 60 11.72 -7.56 -5.45
N ILE A 61 11.14 -6.58 -4.76
CA ILE A 61 10.78 -6.68 -3.35
C ILE A 61 9.29 -6.40 -3.19
N VAL A 62 8.66 -7.00 -2.18
CA VAL A 62 7.32 -6.54 -1.76
C VAL A 62 7.52 -5.29 -0.91
N GLY A 63 6.78 -4.24 -1.21
CA GLY A 63 6.75 -3.02 -0.41
C GLY A 63 5.34 -2.53 -0.20
N SER A 64 5.21 -1.53 0.68
CA SER A 64 3.92 -0.95 1.02
C SER A 64 3.99 0.55 1.20
N PHE A 65 2.87 1.22 0.96
CA PHE A 65 2.71 2.64 1.20
C PHE A 65 1.36 2.93 1.85
N THR A 66 1.34 3.88 2.78
CA THR A 66 0.08 4.42 3.31
C THR A 66 -0.47 5.45 2.34
N ILE A 67 -1.79 5.67 2.40
CA ILE A 67 -2.48 6.65 1.57
C ILE A 67 -3.23 7.62 2.48
N ASN A 68 -2.89 8.90 2.40
CA ASN A 68 -3.67 9.96 3.03
C ASN A 68 -4.94 10.22 2.21
N VAL A 69 -6.02 9.54 2.60
CA VAL A 69 -7.31 9.57 1.89
C VAL A 69 -7.86 10.99 1.72
N ASN A 70 -7.64 11.88 2.68
CA ASN A 70 -8.11 13.27 2.60
C ASN A 70 -7.34 14.06 1.54
N LYS A 71 -6.02 13.88 1.48
CA LYS A 71 -5.17 14.53 0.48
C LYS A 71 -5.40 13.97 -0.91
N TYR A 72 -5.56 12.65 -1.01
CA TYR A 72 -5.95 11.98 -2.25
C TYR A 72 -7.28 12.52 -2.79
N ALA A 73 -8.32 12.54 -1.95
CA ALA A 73 -9.64 13.04 -2.35
C ALA A 73 -9.64 14.53 -2.72
N TRP A 74 -8.83 15.34 -2.02
CA TRP A 74 -8.63 16.73 -2.39
C TRP A 74 -7.97 16.87 -3.77
N ALA A 75 -6.89 16.12 -4.03
CA ALA A 75 -6.20 16.16 -5.31
C ALA A 75 -7.10 15.70 -6.47
N GLU A 76 -7.93 14.66 -6.26
CA GLU A 76 -8.95 14.27 -7.24
C GLU A 76 -9.96 15.39 -7.52
N ALA A 77 -10.42 16.10 -6.48
CA ALA A 77 -11.38 17.19 -6.61
C ALA A 77 -10.81 18.41 -7.36
N GLU A 78 -9.52 18.70 -7.18
CA GLU A 78 -8.80 19.74 -7.93
C GLU A 78 -8.48 19.33 -9.38
N GLY A 79 -8.73 18.06 -9.74
CA GLY A 79 -8.56 17.55 -11.09
C GLY A 79 -7.12 17.12 -11.43
N PHE A 80 -6.28 16.86 -10.43
CA PHE A 80 -4.98 16.24 -10.66
C PHE A 80 -5.17 14.83 -11.21
N SER A 81 -4.34 14.45 -12.19
CA SER A 81 -4.30 13.06 -12.66
C SER A 81 -3.58 12.16 -11.65
N GLN A 82 -3.80 10.85 -11.73
CA GLN A 82 -3.10 9.89 -10.88
C GLN A 82 -1.57 9.97 -11.05
N GLU A 83 -1.08 10.21 -12.27
CA GLU A 83 0.35 10.40 -12.56
C GLU A 83 0.88 11.65 -11.84
N GLN A 84 0.13 12.76 -11.90
CA GLN A 84 0.51 13.99 -11.18
C GLN A 84 0.49 13.80 -9.66
N MET A 85 -0.44 13.01 -9.12
CA MET A 85 -0.44 12.70 -7.69
C MET A 85 0.79 11.89 -7.27
N ILE A 86 1.26 10.99 -8.13
CA ILE A 86 2.44 10.16 -7.89
C ILE A 86 3.74 10.95 -8.08
N ASP A 87 3.80 11.86 -9.04
CA ASP A 87 5.03 12.59 -9.38
C ASP A 87 5.18 13.88 -8.58
N ASP A 88 4.10 14.67 -8.45
CA ASP A 88 4.14 16.02 -7.87
C ASP A 88 3.71 16.05 -6.40
N LEU A 89 2.82 15.14 -5.99
CA LEU A 89 2.21 15.11 -4.65
C LEU A 89 2.56 13.85 -3.84
N ASN A 90 3.60 13.12 -4.27
CA ASN A 90 3.96 11.82 -3.70
C ASN A 90 4.08 11.88 -2.18
N ASP A 91 4.95 12.77 -1.69
CA ASP A 91 5.29 12.91 -0.27
C ASP A 91 4.12 13.47 0.58
N GLU A 92 3.07 13.98 -0.05
CA GLU A 92 1.86 14.47 0.64
C GLU A 92 0.77 13.41 0.75
N ILE A 93 0.65 12.56 -0.27
CA ILE A 93 -0.44 11.59 -0.42
C ILE A 93 0.02 10.20 0.00
N PHE A 94 1.25 9.83 -0.29
CA PHE A 94 1.80 8.51 -0.09
C PHE A 94 3.00 8.55 0.84
N GLU A 95 3.08 7.59 1.76
CA GLU A 95 4.23 7.42 2.64
C GLU A 95 4.67 5.97 2.60
N LEU A 96 5.92 5.73 2.22
CA LEU A 96 6.51 4.39 2.18
C LEU A 96 6.67 3.85 3.60
N ILE A 97 6.14 2.66 3.85
CA ILE A 97 6.24 1.96 5.15
C ILE A 97 6.68 0.51 4.98
N GLY A 98 7.23 -0.08 6.04
CA GLY A 98 7.50 -1.51 6.07
C GLY A 98 6.21 -2.32 5.95
N VAL A 99 6.26 -3.48 5.27
CA VAL A 99 5.06 -4.32 5.09
C VAL A 99 4.58 -4.88 6.44
N ASP A 100 5.50 -5.13 7.35
CA ASP A 100 5.26 -5.50 8.74
C ASP A 100 4.59 -4.38 9.58
N GLU A 101 4.70 -3.13 9.13
CA GLU A 101 4.11 -1.97 9.81
C GLU A 101 2.66 -1.67 9.36
N VAL A 102 2.20 -2.29 8.27
CA VAL A 102 0.87 -2.03 7.66
C VAL A 102 -0.26 -2.19 8.68
N LEU A 103 -0.29 -3.32 9.40
CA LEU A 103 -1.35 -3.58 10.39
C LEU A 103 -1.25 -2.61 11.59
N ASN A 104 -0.04 -2.28 12.02
CA ASN A 104 0.18 -1.32 13.08
C ASN A 104 -0.37 0.07 12.70
N TYR A 105 -0.07 0.54 11.48
CA TYR A 105 -0.60 1.79 10.95
C TYR A 105 -2.13 1.80 10.87
N LEU A 106 -2.73 0.74 10.32
CA LEU A 106 -4.19 0.67 10.13
C LEU A 106 -4.94 0.62 11.46
N CYS A 107 -4.35 0.00 12.48
CA CYS A 107 -5.07 -0.35 13.70
C CYS A 107 -4.75 0.55 14.92
N ASN A 108 -3.75 1.42 14.82
CA ASN A 108 -3.41 2.46 15.81
C ASN A 108 -3.46 3.84 15.20
#